data_AF-A0A3D0P9I0-F1
#
_entry.id   AF-A0A3D0P9I0-F1
#
_cell.length_a   1.000
_cell.length_b   1.000
_cell.length_c   1.000
_cell.angle_alpha   90.00
_cell.angle_beta   90.00
_cell.angle_gamma   90.00
#
_symmetry.space_group_name_H-M   'P 1'
#
loop_
_entity.id
_entity.type
_entity.pdbx_description
1 polymer ?
#
loop_
_entity_poly.entity_id
_entity_poly.type
_entity_poly.pdbx_seq_one_letter_code
_entity_poly.pdbx_strand_id
1 'polypeptide(L)' 'LPAALAKLRNGDIFALVTDINGLDVTHVGLVERNGNQVNGLHAAPGHGVIRSPDLVRYGGSIDNVIGMSFFRPLPR' A
#
# COMPACT_ATOMS: atom_id res chain seq x y z
N LEU A 1 -9.25 7.36 -0.48
CA LEU A 1 -8.62 6.29 0.33
C LEU A 1 -9.47 5.80 1.51
N PRO A 2 -10.00 6.65 2.42
CA PRO A 2 -10.66 6.18 3.65
C PRO A 2 -11.85 5.23 3.43
N ALA A 3 -12.70 5.51 2.42
CA ALA A 3 -13.83 4.64 2.08
C ALA A 3 -13.41 3.28 1.49
N ALA A 4 -12.21 3.17 0.90
CA ALA A 4 -11.70 1.92 0.36
C ALA A 4 -11.18 1.01 1.47
N LEU A 5 -10.69 1.57 2.58
CA LEU A 5 -10.09 0.82 3.69
C LEU A 5 -11.00 -0.30 4.19
N ALA A 6 -12.30 -0.03 4.35
CA ALA A 6 -13.29 -1.01 4.83
C ALA A 6 -13.38 -2.27 3.96
N LYS A 7 -13.00 -2.20 2.67
CA LYS A 7 -13.06 -3.33 1.73
C LYS A 7 -11.74 -4.11 1.62
N LEU A 8 -10.65 -3.55 2.14
CA LEU A 8 -9.33 -4.18 2.10
C LEU A 8 -9.27 -5.40 3.02
N ARG A 9 -8.47 -6.39 2.66
CA ARG A 9 -8.26 -7.64 3.39
C ARG A 9 -6.76 -7.93 3.49
N ASN A 10 -6.39 -8.80 4.43
CA ASN A 10 -5.03 -9.30 4.52
C ASN A 10 -4.61 -9.94 3.20
N GLY A 11 -3.42 -9.58 2.72
CA GLY A 11 -2.86 -10.10 1.47
C GLY A 11 -3.35 -9.38 0.21
N ASP A 12 -4.22 -8.37 0.31
CA ASP A 12 -4.42 -7.45 -0.83
C ASP A 12 -3.09 -6.78 -1.17
N ILE A 13 -2.78 -6.66 -2.45
CA ILE A 13 -1.59 -5.95 -2.92
C ILE A 13 -1.95 -4.47 -3.01
N PHE A 14 -1.17 -3.60 -2.40
CA PHE A 14 -1.24 -2.17 -2.65
C PHE A 14 -0.12 -1.76 -3.61
N ALA A 15 -0.41 -0.76 -4.45
CA ALA A 15 0.54 -0.11 -5.33
C ALA A 15 0.45 1.40 -5.11
N LEU A 16 1.59 2.06 -4.87
CA LEU A 16 1.68 3.52 -4.76
C LEU A 16 1.72 4.12 -6.17
N VAL A 17 0.62 4.80 -6.55
CA VAL A 17 0.47 5.43 -7.86
C VAL A 17 1.17 6.79 -7.83
N THR A 18 1.91 7.13 -8.89
CA THR A 18 2.77 8.31 -8.93
C THR A 18 2.43 9.28 -10.06
N ASP A 19 2.87 10.53 -9.93
CA ASP A 19 2.89 11.55 -10.99
C ASP A 19 4.27 11.75 -11.63
N ILE A 20 5.25 10.88 -11.34
CA ILE A 20 6.54 10.88 -12.03
C ILE A 20 6.33 10.57 -13.52
N ASN A 21 6.75 11.49 -14.40
CA ASN A 21 6.59 11.34 -15.84
C ASN A 21 7.21 10.02 -16.36
N GLY A 22 6.39 9.23 -17.04
CA GLY A 22 6.80 7.93 -17.61
C GLY A 22 6.79 6.76 -16.62
N LEU A 23 6.23 6.94 -15.41
CA LEU A 23 6.10 5.89 -14.41
C LEU A 23 4.70 5.87 -13.78
N ASP A 24 4.13 4.68 -13.65
CA ASP A 24 2.75 4.53 -13.14
C ASP A 24 2.72 4.23 -11.63
N VAL A 25 3.69 3.42 -11.17
CA VAL A 25 3.78 2.89 -9.81
C VAL A 25 5.23 2.91 -9.33
N THR A 26 5.48 3.46 -8.15
CA THR A 26 6.83 3.55 -7.56
C THR A 26 7.12 2.42 -6.58
N HIS A 27 6.10 1.88 -5.93
CA HIS A 27 6.28 0.88 -4.88
C HIS A 27 5.06 -0.01 -4.70
N VAL A 28 5.28 -1.22 -4.19
CA VAL A 28 4.22 -2.20 -3.91
C VAL A 28 4.43 -2.86 -2.56
N GLY A 29 3.35 -3.42 -2.02
CA GLY A 29 3.40 -4.24 -0.82
C GLY A 29 2.07 -4.95 -0.57
N LEU A 30 1.93 -5.52 0.60
CA LEU A 30 0.75 -6.25 1.04
C LEU A 30 0.03 -5.49 2.15
N VAL A 31 -1.30 -5.50 2.11
CA VAL A 31 -2.15 -5.02 3.18
C VAL A 31 -2.13 -6.02 4.33
N GLU A 32 -1.93 -5.50 5.53
CA GLU A 32 -2.10 -6.23 6.79
C GLU A 32 -3.11 -5.48 7.66
N ARG A 33 -4.17 -6.17 8.07
CA ARG A 33 -5.13 -5.69 9.05
C ARG A 33 -4.78 -6.21 10.42
N ASN A 34 -4.76 -5.29 11.38
CA ASN A 34 -4.71 -5.59 12.80
C ASN A 34 -5.91 -4.91 13.48
N GLY A 35 -7.00 -5.66 13.66
CA GLY A 35 -8.29 -5.10 14.08
C GLY A 35 -8.79 -4.03 13.10
N ASN A 36 -8.96 -2.80 13.61
CA ASN A 36 -9.40 -1.65 12.81
C ASN A 36 -8.25 -0.93 12.08
N GLN A 37 -6.99 -1.26 12.39
CA GLN A 37 -5.85 -0.66 11.71
C GLN A 37 -5.54 -1.39 10.41
N VAL A 38 -5.17 -0.61 9.39
CA VAL A 38 -4.70 -1.09 8.09
C VAL A 38 -3.27 -0.64 7.93
N ASN A 39 -2.36 -1.60 7.84
CA ASN A 39 -0.92 -1.43 7.72
C ASN A 39 -0.45 -1.91 6.33
N GLY A 40 0.78 -1.53 5.96
CA GLY A 40 1.48 -2.05 4.80
C GLY A 40 2.67 -2.91 5.19
N LEU A 41 2.76 -4.12 4.65
CA LEU A 41 3.96 -4.96 4.68
C LEU A 41 4.68 -4.81 3.34
N HIS A 42 5.93 -4.36 3.35
CA HIS A 42 6.67 -4.11 2.11
C HIS A 42 8.18 -4.17 2.32
N ALA A 43 8.91 -4.35 1.23
CA ALA A 43 10.36 -4.33 1.25
C ALA A 43 10.86 -2.88 1.26
N ALA A 44 11.56 -2.50 2.32
CA ALA A 44 12.23 -1.21 2.43
C ALA A 44 13.71 -1.35 2.07
N PRO A 45 14.23 -0.54 1.12
CA PRO A 45 15.65 -0.52 0.78
C PRO A 45 16.51 -0.35 2.04
N GLY A 46 17.48 -1.25 2.24
CA GLY A 46 18.39 -1.23 3.40
C GLY A 46 17.81 -1.76 4.71
N HIS A 47 16.51 -2.07 4.79
CA HIS A 47 15.85 -2.50 6.03
C HIS A 47 15.14 -3.87 5.93
N GLY A 48 15.09 -4.46 4.73
CA GLY A 48 14.38 -5.71 4.51
C GLY A 48 12.87 -5.52 4.51
N VAL A 49 12.12 -6.54 4.94
CA VAL A 49 10.65 -6.44 5.00
C VAL A 49 10.24 -5.77 6.30
N ILE A 50 9.51 -4.65 6.18
CA ILE A 50 9.04 -3.87 7.32
C ILE A 50 7.51 -3.76 7.32
N ARG A 51 6.98 -3.37 8.47
CA ARG A 51 5.58 -2.99 8.65
C ARG A 51 5.47 -1.48 8.79
N SER A 52 4.76 -0.85 7.87
CA SER A 52 4.39 0.57 7.92
C SER A 52 2.99 0.72 8.52
N PRO A 53 2.87 1.26 9.76
CA PRO A 53 1.57 1.45 10.40
C PRO A 53 0.80 2.59 9.74
N ASP A 54 -0.53 2.46 9.69
CA ASP A 54 -1.42 3.41 9.02
C ASP A 54 -1.05 3.61 7.54
N LEU A 55 -1.57 2.72 6.70
CA LEU A 55 -1.29 2.68 5.27
C LEU A 55 -1.64 3.99 4.55
N VAL A 56 -2.65 4.72 5.01
CA VAL A 56 -3.04 6.01 4.40
C VAL A 56 -2.02 7.08 4.75
N ARG A 57 -1.64 7.17 6.03
CA ARG A 57 -0.59 8.09 6.46
C ARG A 57 0.74 7.79 5.78
N TYR A 58 1.11 6.51 5.69
CA TYR A 58 2.32 6.08 5.00
C TYR A 58 2.30 6.51 3.52
N GLY A 59 1.27 6.15 2.76
CA GLY A 59 1.17 6.53 1.34
C GLY A 59 1.18 8.04 1.11
N GLY A 60 0.55 8.81 2.00
CA GLY A 60 0.54 10.28 1.92
C GLY A 60 1.83 10.97 2.40
N SER A 61 2.78 10.22 2.96
CA SER A 61 4.06 10.77 3.43
C SER A 61 5.19 10.68 2.39
N ILE A 62 4.93 10.04 1.25
CA ILE A 62 5.92 9.79 0.21
C ILE A 62 5.70 10.78 -0.93
N ASP A 63 6.78 11.47 -1.31
CA ASP A 63 6.76 12.43 -2.41
C ASP A 63 6.30 11.78 -3.71
N ASN A 64 5.59 12.56 -4.54
CA ASN A 64 5.10 12.15 -5.85
C ASN A 64 4.08 10.98 -5.82
N VAL A 65 3.58 10.58 -4.66
CA VAL A 65 2.48 9.61 -4.55
C VAL A 65 1.14 10.35 -4.62
N ILE A 66 0.37 10.07 -5.66
CA ILE A 66 -0.92 10.70 -5.92
C ILE A 66 -2.11 9.81 -5.54
N GLY A 67 -1.85 8.56 -5.19
CA GLY A 67 -2.89 7.63 -4.78
C GLY A 67 -2.39 6.21 -4.57
N MET A 68 -3.33 5.30 -4.33
CA MET A 68 -3.02 3.88 -4.24
C MET A 68 -4.05 3.06 -5.01
N SER A 69 -3.56 2.05 -5.71
CA SER A 69 -4.37 1.00 -6.33
C SER A 69 -4.28 -0.27 -5.48
N PHE A 70 -5.37 -1.02 -5.43
CA PHE A 70 -5.47 -2.25 -4.63
C PHE A 70 -5.90 -3.42 -5.51
N PHE A 71 -5.23 -4.55 -5.35
CA PHE A 71 -5.48 -5.76 -6.13
C PHE A 71 -5.62 -6.94 -5.18
N ARG A 72 -6.56 -7.83 -5.48
CA ARG A 72 -6.76 -9.06 -4.70
C ARG A 72 -6.48 -10.26 -5.58
N PRO A 73 -5.52 -11.13 -5.21
CA PRO A 73 -5.34 -12.41 -5.87
C PRO A 73 -6.65 -13.21 -5.83
N LEU A 74 -7.04 -13.76 -6.98
CA LEU A 74 -8.15 -14.70 -7.04
C LEU A 74 -7.60 -16.12 -6.81
N PRO A 75 -8.34 -17.00 -6.12
CA PRO A 75 -7.99 -18.41 -6.07
C PRO A 75 -7.95 -18.99 -7.49
N ARG A 76 -7.06 -19.96 -7.70
CA ARG A 76 -6.95 -20.71 -8.95
C ARG A 76 -8.13 -21.64 -9.16
#